data_AF-A0A178L159-F1
#
_entry.id   AF-A0A178L159-F1
#
_cell.length_a   1.000
_cell.length_b   1.000
_cell.length_c   1.000
_cell.angle_alpha   90.00
_cell.angle_beta   90.00
_cell.angle_gamma   90.00
#
_symmetry.space_group_name_H-M   'P 1'
#
loop_
_entity.id
_entity.type
_entity.pdbx_description
1 polymer ?
#
loop_
_entity_poly.entity_id
_entity_poly.type
_entity_poly.pdbx_seq_one_letter_code
_entity_poly.pdbx_strand_id
1 'polypeptide(L)'
;MARQATPMKQTRTRHSQAYKDEALALADRIGVSKAAEQLGLHASQLYGWRSKKHQTQAGSEREQSLADENARLKRLLAEPRLKRLLAE
;
A
#
# COMPACT_ATOMS: atom_id res chain seq x y z
N MET A 1 1.70 -50.53 -5.79
CA MET A 1 2.61 -49.71 -4.97
C MET A 1 2.19 -48.24 -5.03
N ALA A 2 2.37 -47.52 -3.92
CA ALA A 2 2.29 -46.07 -3.67
C ALA A 2 1.05 -45.26 -4.13
N ARG A 3 0.20 -44.89 -3.15
CA ARG A 3 -0.79 -43.79 -3.29
C ARG A 3 -0.06 -42.46 -3.08
N GLN A 4 -0.06 -41.59 -4.09
CA GLN A 4 0.51 -40.25 -3.95
C GLN A 4 -0.43 -39.39 -3.07
N ALA A 5 0.08 -38.91 -1.95
CA ALA A 5 -0.64 -37.97 -1.09
C ALA A 5 -0.58 -36.57 -1.73
N THR A 6 -1.74 -36.00 -2.04
CA THR A 6 -1.84 -34.62 -2.51
C THR A 6 -1.52 -33.67 -1.35
N PRO A 7 -0.62 -32.68 -1.51
CA PRO A 7 -0.33 -31.74 -0.44
C PRO A 7 -1.57 -30.88 -0.18
N MET A 8 -2.10 -30.96 1.05
CA MET A 8 -3.17 -30.09 1.52
C MET A 8 -2.77 -28.62 1.31
N LYS A 9 -3.55 -27.90 0.49
CA LYS A 9 -3.36 -26.45 0.28
C LYS A 9 -3.55 -25.75 1.61
N GLN A 10 -2.46 -25.21 2.16
CA GLN A 10 -2.55 -24.39 3.37
C GLN A 10 -3.43 -23.17 3.10
N THR A 11 -4.53 -23.08 3.87
CA THR A 11 -5.41 -21.93 3.88
C THR A 11 -4.61 -20.73 4.38
N ARG A 12 -4.33 -19.78 3.49
CA ARG A 12 -3.57 -18.57 3.85
C ARG A 12 -4.34 -17.77 4.89
N THR A 13 -3.81 -17.68 6.10
CA THR A 13 -4.35 -16.83 7.17
C THR A 13 -4.32 -15.37 6.72
N ARG A 14 -5.49 -14.74 6.61
CA ARG A 14 -5.60 -13.30 6.30
C ARG A 14 -5.66 -12.52 7.61
N HIS A 15 -4.61 -11.77 7.89
CA HIS A 15 -4.62 -10.80 8.99
C HIS A 15 -5.42 -9.55 8.61
N SER A 16 -6.19 -9.01 9.57
CA SER A 16 -6.91 -7.74 9.42
C SER A 16 -5.93 -6.57 9.26
N GLN A 17 -6.40 -5.45 8.72
CA GLN A 17 -5.54 -4.29 8.50
C GLN A 17 -5.06 -3.69 9.84
N ALA A 18 -5.97 -3.54 10.82
CA ALA A 18 -5.64 -3.05 12.16
C ALA A 18 -4.53 -3.87 12.82
N TYR A 19 -4.60 -5.21 12.75
CA TYR A 19 -3.56 -6.08 13.29
C TYR A 19 -2.20 -5.87 12.61
N LYS A 20 -2.18 -5.67 11.29
CA LYS A 20 -0.93 -5.38 10.57
C LYS A 20 -0.35 -4.04 11.02
N ASP A 21 -1.18 -3.02 11.19
CA ASP A 21 -0.72 -1.70 11.61
C ASP A 21 -0.16 -1.71 13.04
N GLU A 22 -0.81 -2.44 13.96
CA GLU A 22 -0.29 -2.67 15.32
C GLU A 22 1.03 -3.46 15.31
N ALA A 23 1.11 -4.52 14.50
CA ALA A 23 2.31 -5.33 14.35
C ALA A 23 3.50 -4.51 13.80
N LEU A 24 3.22 -3.61 12.84
CA LEU A 24 4.22 -2.68 12.32
C LEU A 24 4.63 -1.64 13.38
N ALA A 25 3.69 -1.09 14.14
CA ALA A 25 4.00 -0.16 15.22
C ALA A 25 4.84 -0.81 16.34
N LEU A 26 4.58 -2.10 16.64
CA LEU A 26 5.41 -2.88 17.54
C LEU A 26 6.83 -3.05 16.94
N ALA A 27 6.93 -3.45 15.67
CA ALA A 27 8.20 -3.64 14.99
C ALA A 27 9.05 -2.37 14.91
N ASP A 28 8.43 -1.18 14.80
CA ASP A 28 9.15 0.09 14.83
C ASP A 28 9.70 0.42 16.23
N ARG A 29 9.08 -0.08 17.31
CA ARG A 29 9.54 0.14 18.70
C ARG A 29 10.64 -0.83 19.13
N ILE A 30 10.48 -2.12 18.83
CA ILE A 30 11.37 -3.18 19.37
C ILE A 30 12.23 -3.87 18.31
N GLY A 31 12.04 -3.52 17.04
CA GLY A 31 12.68 -4.16 15.90
C GLY A 31 11.88 -5.34 15.33
N VAL A 32 12.06 -5.58 14.03
CA VAL A 32 11.29 -6.57 13.25
C VAL A 32 11.47 -8.00 13.80
N SER A 33 12.69 -8.40 14.17
CA SER A 33 12.96 -9.75 14.65
C SER A 33 12.23 -10.03 15.98
N LYS A 34 12.34 -9.12 16.95
CA LYS A 34 11.66 -9.27 18.25
C LYS A 34 10.14 -9.21 18.12
N ALA A 35 9.63 -8.32 17.26
CA ALA A 35 8.20 -8.24 16.99
C ALA A 35 7.67 -9.51 16.31
N ALA A 36 8.42 -10.08 15.37
CA ALA A 36 8.08 -11.35 14.73
C ALA A 36 7.97 -12.50 15.76
N GLU A 37 8.96 -12.62 16.65
CA GLU A 37 8.96 -13.61 17.74
C GLU A 37 7.76 -13.43 18.68
N GLN A 38 7.49 -12.21 19.13
CA GLN A 38 6.37 -11.93 20.06
C GLN A 38 5.00 -12.20 19.43
N LEU A 39 4.84 -11.92 18.13
CA LEU A 39 3.57 -12.08 17.41
C LEU A 39 3.40 -13.48 16.81
N GLY A 40 4.40 -14.36 16.89
CA GLY A 40 4.39 -15.66 16.23
C GLY A 40 4.33 -15.55 14.70
N LEU A 41 4.85 -14.45 14.15
CA LEU A 41 4.88 -14.16 12.72
C LEU A 41 6.26 -14.42 12.15
N HIS A 42 6.33 -14.66 10.85
CA HIS A 42 7.62 -14.69 10.17
C HIS A 42 8.07 -13.25 9.87
N ALA A 43 9.35 -12.93 10.08
CA ALA A 43 9.89 -11.59 9.84
C ALA A 43 9.63 -11.07 8.41
N SER A 44 9.60 -11.97 7.41
CA SER A 44 9.27 -11.59 6.03
C SER A 44 7.85 -11.04 5.87
N GLN A 45 6.89 -11.45 6.72
CA GLN A 45 5.53 -10.90 6.70
C GLN A 45 5.56 -9.42 7.08
N LEU A 46 6.31 -9.06 8.12
CA LEU A 46 6.46 -7.67 8.56
C LEU A 46 7.17 -6.82 7.50
N TYR A 47 8.26 -7.33 6.89
CA TYR A 47 8.90 -6.62 5.77
C TYR A 47 7.96 -6.42 4.58
N GLY A 48 7.19 -7.46 4.22
CA GLY A 48 6.20 -7.38 3.16
C GLY A 48 5.11 -6.34 3.45
N TRP A 49 4.62 -6.28 4.70
CA TRP A 49 3.63 -5.28 5.10
C TRP A 49 4.19 -3.86 5.11
N ARG A 50 5.43 -3.64 5.57
CA ARG A 50 6.10 -2.33 5.49
C ARG A 50 6.21 -1.86 4.04
N SER A 51 6.69 -2.73 3.15
CA SER A 51 6.82 -2.42 1.73
C SER A 51 5.47 -2.05 1.10
N LYS A 52 4.42 -2.84 1.40
CA LYS A 52 3.06 -2.57 0.92
C LYS A 52 2.54 -1.22 1.42
N LYS A 53 2.75 -0.91 2.71
CA LYS A 53 2.33 0.36 3.33
C LYS A 53 3.02 1.56 2.66
N HIS A 54 4.33 1.49 2.46
CA HIS A 54 5.08 2.53 1.74
C HIS A 54 4.61 2.71 0.30
N GLN A 55 4.34 1.62 -0.42
CA GLN A 55 3.87 1.70 -1.81
C GLN A 55 2.48 2.34 -1.92
N THR A 56 1.58 2.05 -0.98
CA THR A 56 0.26 2.69 -0.91
C THR A 56 0.38 4.18 -0.59
N GLN A 57 1.26 4.55 0.35
CA GLN A 57 1.51 5.97 0.69
C GLN A 57 2.09 6.73 -0.51
N ALA A 58 3.14 6.22 -1.14
CA ALA A 58 3.76 6.84 -2.31
C ALA A 58 2.78 6.96 -3.50
N GLY A 59 1.90 5.97 -3.68
CA GLY A 59 0.82 6.04 -4.68
C GLY A 59 -0.16 7.16 -4.38
N SER A 60 -0.60 7.28 -3.12
CA SER A 60 -1.53 8.33 -2.68
C SER A 60 -0.94 9.73 -2.82
N GLU A 61 0.33 9.93 -2.50
CA GLU A 61 1.01 11.23 -2.65
C GLU A 61 1.12 11.64 -4.11
N ARG A 62 1.49 10.69 -4.99
CA ARG A 62 1.55 10.93 -6.43
C ARG A 62 0.19 11.28 -7.00
N GLU A 63 -0.85 10.57 -6.58
CA GLU A 63 -2.23 10.82 -6.99
C GLU A 63 -2.71 12.21 -6.54
N GLN A 64 -2.39 12.62 -5.33
CA GLN A 64 -2.69 13.96 -4.82
C GLN A 64 -1.99 15.05 -5.66
N SER A 65 -0.70 14.88 -5.96
CA SER A 65 0.03 15.82 -6.81
C SER A 65 -0.58 15.96 -8.20
N LEU A 66 -1.03 14.84 -8.80
CA LEU A 66 -1.70 14.86 -10.10
C LEU A 66 -3.08 15.54 -10.02
N ALA A 67 -3.80 15.39 -8.91
CA ALA A 67 -5.08 16.06 -8.70
C ALA A 67 -4.90 17.58 -8.58
N ASP A 68 -3.88 18.03 -7.86
CA ASP A 68 -3.55 19.45 -7.70
C ASP A 68 -3.13 20.09 -9.03
N GLU A 69 -2.31 19.38 -9.81
CA GLU A 69 -1.91 19.81 -11.14
C GLU A 69 -3.12 19.87 -12.09
N ASN A 70 -3.98 18.86 -12.09
CA ASN A 70 -5.23 18.87 -12.86
C ASN A 70 -6.14 20.03 -12.44
N ALA A 71 -6.23 20.36 -11.16
CA ALA A 71 -7.01 21.50 -10.69
C ALA A 71 -6.43 22.83 -11.19
N ARG A 72 -5.10 22.98 -11.17
CA ARG A 72 -4.40 24.12 -11.78
C ARG A 72 -4.68 24.23 -13.28
N LEU A 73 -4.51 23.14 -14.03
CA LEU A 73 -4.75 23.11 -15.47
C LEU A 73 -6.22 23.45 -15.80
N LYS A 74 -7.18 22.91 -15.06
CA LYS A 74 -8.61 23.25 -15.21
C LYS A 74 -8.90 24.73 -14.97
N ARG A 75 -8.22 25.37 -14.01
CA ARG A 75 -8.35 26.82 -13.76
C ARG A 75 -7.80 27.65 -14.93
N LEU A 76 -6.65 27.27 -15.48
CA LEU A 76 -6.07 27.93 -16.65
C LEU A 76 -6.97 27.78 -17.88
N LEU A 77 -7.53 26.58 -18.11
CA LEU A 77 -8.48 26.34 -19.19
C LEU A 77 -9.84 27.03 -18.96
N ALA A 78 -10.19 27.37 -17.72
CA ALA A 78 -11.40 28.12 -17.42
C ALA A 78 -11.26 29.62 -17.69
N GLU A 79 -10.03 30.14 -17.91
CA GLU A 79 -9.88 31.52 -18.36
C GLU A 79 -10.58 31.71 -19.73
N PRO A 80 -11.56 32.62 -19.82
CA PRO A 80 -12.34 32.85 -21.04
C PRO A 80 -11.48 33.33 -22.21
N ARG A 81 -10.28 33.88 -21.92
CA ARG A 81 -9.30 34.31 -22.92
C ARG A 81 -8.64 33.12 -23.64
N LEU A 82 -8.33 32.03 -22.93
CA LEU A 82 -7.76 30.81 -23.51
C LEU A 82 -8.81 29.93 -24.19
N LYS A 83 -10.05 29.91 -23.67
CA LYS A 83 -11.17 29.20 -24.31
C LYS A 83 -11.59 29.80 -25.66
N ARG A 84 -11.48 31.12 -25.84
CA ARG A 84 -11.80 31.78 -27.11
C ARG A 84 -10.74 31.54 -28.19
N LEU A 85 -9.46 31.53 -27.84
CA LEU A 85 -8.35 31.31 -28.79
C LEU A 85 -8.27 29.89 -29.36
N LEU A 86 -8.95 28.91 -28.75
CA LEU A 86 -9.03 27.53 -29.24
C LEU A 86 -10.31 27.25 -30.05
N ALA A 87 -11.21 28.22 -30.16
CA ALA A 87 -12.51 28.07 -30.81
C ALA A 87 -12.62 28.81 -32.16
N GLU A 88 -11.53 29.42 -32.63
CA GLU A 88 -11.38 30.07 -33.95
C GLU A 88 -10.59 29.20 -34.92
#